data_AF-A0A7V9HI21-F1
#
_entry.id   AF-A0A7V9HI21-F1
#
_cell.length_a   1.000
_cell.length_b   1.000
_cell.length_c   1.000
_cell.angle_alpha   90.00
_cell.angle_beta   90.00
_cell.angle_gamma   90.00
#
_symmetry.space_group_name_H-M   'P 1'
#
loop_
_entity.id
_entity.type
_entity.pdbx_description
1 polymer ?
#
loop_
_entity_poly.entity_id
_entity_poly.type
_entity_poly.pdbx_seq_one_letter_code
_entity_poly.pdbx_strand_id
1 'polypeptide(L)'
;MSLSRGFVRVTSVLTIALLGAVSWGATVIAQATPTAGAAEQYTPVLQSVPSPPRWFEGSDGRVHLVYELFLANAFPVPVSVTTVEVLDAGSEATIATLEGAALTAAMSTLTAPATPTTELSPSTLGVVWFD
;
A
#
# COMPACT_ATOMS: atom_id res chain seq x y z
N MET A 1 46.62 -11.63 6.43
CA MET A 1 46.73 -10.34 7.17
C MET A 1 46.09 -9.28 6.28
N SER A 2 44.84 -8.87 6.58
CA SER A 2 44.49 -7.66 7.37
C SER A 2 44.96 -6.38 6.65
N LEU A 3 44.17 -5.32 6.43
CA LEU A 3 43.35 -4.59 7.40
C LEU A 3 42.16 -3.85 6.72
N SER A 4 41.12 -3.71 7.53
CA SER A 4 40.02 -2.75 7.48
C SER A 4 40.45 -1.31 7.16
N ARG A 5 39.64 -0.58 6.37
CA ARG A 5 39.74 0.88 6.24
C ARG A 5 38.51 1.54 6.85
N GLY A 6 38.64 1.96 8.10
CA GLY A 6 37.74 2.93 8.73
C GLY A 6 37.95 4.31 8.11
N PHE A 7 36.87 5.06 7.93
CA PHE A 7 36.96 6.47 7.55
C PHE A 7 36.73 7.37 8.76
N VAL A 8 37.68 8.30 8.86
CA VAL A 8 37.99 9.21 9.96
C VAL A 8 36.94 10.31 10.09
N ARG A 9 36.51 10.61 11.32
CA ARG A 9 35.83 11.87 11.66
C ARG A 9 36.89 12.96 11.85
N VAL A 10 36.87 13.99 11.02
CA VAL A 10 37.68 15.19 11.21
C VAL A 10 36.77 16.31 11.71
N THR A 11 36.94 16.65 12.99
CA THR A 11 36.37 17.85 13.61
C THR A 11 37.43 18.93 13.52
N SER A 12 37.14 20.05 12.86
CA SER A 12 38.01 21.23 12.90
C SER A 12 37.18 22.46 13.23
N VAL A 13 37.32 22.95 14.46
CA VAL A 13 36.91 24.29 14.88
C VAL A 13 38.05 25.23 14.50
N LEU A 14 37.75 26.28 13.73
CA LEU A 14 38.66 27.41 13.57
C LEU A 14 37.90 28.70 13.89
N THR A 15 38.20 29.26 15.05
CA THR A 15 37.78 30.58 15.50
C THR A 15 38.60 31.63 14.76
N ILE A 16 37.96 32.57 14.05
CA ILE A 16 38.58 33.83 13.62
C ILE A 16 37.64 34.98 14.01
N ALA A 17 38.24 35.98 14.65
CA ALA A 17 37.62 37.13 15.27
C ALA A 17 37.07 38.16 14.27
N LEU A 18 36.07 38.89 14.77
CA LEU A 18 35.23 39.96 14.20
C LEU A 18 35.96 41.07 13.43
N LEU A 19 35.33 41.60 12.36
CA LEU A 19 35.10 43.05 12.13
C LEU A 19 34.29 43.31 10.84
N GLY A 20 33.05 43.78 11.04
CA GLY A 20 32.24 44.72 10.21
C GLY A 20 32.06 44.51 8.70
N ALA A 21 30.80 44.35 8.26
CA ALA A 21 30.14 45.17 7.20
C ALA A 21 28.85 44.52 6.66
N VAL A 22 27.81 45.35 6.51
CA VAL A 22 26.65 45.24 5.61
C VAL A 22 25.88 43.92 5.64
N SER A 23 24.78 43.90 6.40
CA SER A 23 23.74 42.89 6.30
C SER A 23 22.95 43.02 4.99
N TRP A 24 23.52 42.49 3.91
CA TRP A 24 22.71 42.10 2.75
C TRP A 24 21.89 40.89 3.16
N GLY A 25 20.58 41.07 3.28
CA GLY A 25 19.66 39.97 3.57
C GLY A 25 19.69 38.98 2.42
N ALA A 26 20.48 37.92 2.54
CA ALA A 26 20.44 36.80 1.63
C ALA A 26 19.10 36.07 1.84
N THR A 27 18.18 36.24 0.91
CA THR A 27 16.98 35.41 0.84
C THR A 27 17.43 33.98 0.55
N VAL A 28 17.38 33.11 1.55
CA VAL A 28 17.62 31.67 1.36
C VAL A 28 16.42 31.11 0.62
N ILE A 29 16.60 30.82 -0.66
CA ILE A 29 15.61 30.08 -1.45
C ILE A 29 15.80 28.61 -1.09
N ALA A 30 14.91 28.06 -0.27
CA ALA A 30 14.92 26.62 0.03
C ALA A 30 14.55 25.86 -1.25
N GLN A 31 15.55 25.28 -1.91
CA GLN A 31 15.32 24.36 -3.03
C GLN A 31 15.06 22.98 -2.44
N ALA A 32 13.81 22.52 -2.50
CA ALA A 32 13.48 21.14 -2.17
C ALA A 32 14.13 20.22 -3.21
N THR A 33 15.06 19.38 -2.79
CA THR A 33 15.54 18.27 -3.63
C THR A 33 14.38 17.30 -3.77
N PRO A 34 13.92 16.97 -4.99
CA PRO A 34 12.91 15.94 -5.16
C PRO A 34 13.48 14.64 -4.58
N THR A 35 12.82 14.14 -3.54
CA THR A 35 13.05 12.77 -3.11
C THR A 35 12.58 11.89 -4.26
N ALA A 36 13.46 11.03 -4.77
CA ALA A 36 13.03 10.03 -5.74
C ALA A 36 11.86 9.26 -5.13
N GLY A 37 10.67 9.41 -5.73
CA GLY A 37 9.50 8.64 -5.32
C GLY A 37 9.83 7.14 -5.36
N ALA A 38 9.17 6.36 -4.51
CA ALA A 38 9.26 4.91 -4.61
C ALA A 38 9.03 4.49 -6.07
N ALA A 39 9.85 3.55 -6.57
CA ALA A 39 9.66 3.03 -7.93
C ALA A 39 8.23 2.49 -8.05
N GLU A 40 7.52 2.87 -9.12
CA GLU A 40 6.18 2.36 -9.38
C GLU A 40 6.24 0.83 -9.49
N GLN A 41 5.55 0.15 -8.57
CA GLN A 41 5.46 -1.30 -8.55
C GLN A 41 4.17 -1.72 -9.25
N TYR A 42 4.30 -2.27 -10.45
CA TYR A 42 3.17 -2.81 -11.19
C TYR A 42 2.68 -4.11 -10.54
N THR A 43 1.38 -4.19 -10.24
CA THR A 43 0.72 -5.42 -9.80
C THR A 43 -0.04 -6.05 -10.97
N PRO A 44 -0.06 -7.38 -11.10
CA PRO A 44 -0.80 -8.06 -12.17
C PRO A 44 -2.32 -7.95 -12.00
N VAL A 45 -2.78 -7.64 -10.79
CA VAL A 45 -4.19 -7.50 -10.43
C VAL A 45 -4.51 -6.03 -10.18
N LEU A 46 -5.54 -5.54 -10.85
CA LEU A 46 -6.14 -4.22 -10.61
C LEU A 46 -7.34 -4.39 -9.68
N GLN A 47 -7.51 -3.47 -8.73
CA GLN A 47 -8.64 -3.50 -7.80
C GLN A 47 -9.56 -2.29 -7.96
N SER A 48 -10.86 -2.48 -7.70
CA SER A 48 -11.82 -1.37 -7.61
C SER A 48 -12.99 -1.73 -6.69
N VAL A 49 -13.61 -0.72 -6.09
CA VAL A 49 -14.80 -0.86 -5.26
C VAL A 49 -15.97 -0.18 -5.98
N PRO A 50 -16.97 -0.93 -6.49
CA PRO A 50 -17.98 -0.39 -7.39
C PRO A 50 -19.03 0.49 -6.70
N SER A 51 -19.17 0.38 -5.37
CA SER A 51 -20.12 1.17 -4.58
C SER A 51 -19.55 1.52 -3.20
N PRO A 52 -19.90 2.68 -2.61
CA PRO A 52 -19.49 3.03 -1.26
C PRO A 52 -19.86 1.93 -0.24
N PRO A 53 -18.93 1.48 0.61
CA PRO A 53 -19.21 0.50 1.66
C PRO A 53 -20.33 0.96 2.60
N ARG A 54 -21.18 0.02 3.02
CA ARG A 54 -22.28 0.28 3.95
C ARG A 54 -22.04 -0.44 5.26
N TRP A 55 -22.18 0.27 6.37
CA TRP A 55 -22.05 -0.31 7.70
C TRP A 55 -23.41 -0.43 8.40
N PHE A 56 -23.54 -1.43 9.27
CA PHE A 56 -24.68 -1.60 10.18
C PHE A 56 -24.27 -2.38 11.44
N GLU A 57 -25.07 -2.26 12.50
CA GLU A 57 -24.92 -3.08 13.70
C GLU A 57 -25.72 -4.38 13.55
N GLY A 58 -25.03 -5.51 13.65
CA GLY A 58 -25.60 -6.85 13.56
C GLY A 58 -26.35 -7.23 14.84
N SER A 59 -27.19 -8.25 14.75
CA SER A 59 -27.87 -8.83 15.92
C SER A 59 -26.91 -9.50 16.91
N ASP A 60 -25.67 -9.72 16.49
CA ASP A 60 -24.55 -10.22 17.30
C ASP A 60 -23.81 -9.10 18.05
N GLY A 61 -24.25 -7.84 17.89
CA GLY A 61 -23.64 -6.65 18.51
C GLY A 61 -22.34 -6.20 17.83
N ARG A 62 -22.03 -6.68 16.63
CA ARG A 62 -20.85 -6.26 15.86
C ARG A 62 -21.21 -5.24 14.80
N VAL A 63 -20.24 -4.41 14.41
CA VAL A 63 -20.38 -3.56 13.22
C VAL A 63 -19.91 -4.36 12.02
N HIS A 64 -20.80 -4.51 11.05
CA HIS A 64 -20.57 -5.15 9.76
C HIS A 64 -20.29 -4.10 8.70
N LEU A 65 -19.46 -4.43 7.72
CA LEU A 65 -19.13 -3.54 6.60
C LEU A 65 -19.30 -4.29 5.29
N VAL A 66 -20.48 -4.12 4.68
CA VAL A 66 -20.81 -4.79 3.43
C VAL A 66 -20.29 -3.98 2.26
N TYR A 67 -19.42 -4.60 1.49
CA TYR A 67 -18.96 -4.10 0.20
C TYR A 67 -18.39 -5.23 -0.67
N GLU A 68 -18.17 -4.88 -1.93
CA GLU A 68 -17.61 -5.75 -2.95
C GLU A 68 -16.26 -5.19 -3.39
N LEU A 69 -15.29 -6.08 -3.57
CA LEU A 69 -14.01 -5.75 -4.20
C LEU A 69 -13.91 -6.46 -5.54
N PHE A 70 -13.78 -5.69 -6.62
CA PHE A 70 -13.52 -6.21 -7.95
C PHE A 70 -12.03 -6.35 -8.18
N LEU A 71 -11.60 -7.53 -8.63
CA LEU A 71 -10.21 -7.85 -8.96
C LEU A 71 -10.11 -8.22 -10.44
N ALA A 72 -9.40 -7.43 -11.24
CA ALA A 72 -9.16 -7.70 -12.66
C ALA A 72 -7.75 -8.23 -12.87
N ASN A 73 -7.61 -9.43 -13.45
CA ASN A 73 -6.31 -9.92 -13.90
C ASN A 73 -5.93 -9.26 -15.24
N ALA A 74 -5.00 -8.32 -15.18
CA ALA A 74 -4.47 -7.59 -16.34
C ALA A 74 -3.24 -8.28 -16.96
N PHE A 75 -2.89 -9.49 -16.51
CA PHE A 75 -1.74 -10.26 -16.97
C PHE A 75 -2.15 -11.44 -17.88
N PRO A 76 -1.27 -11.88 -18.80
CA PRO A 76 -1.57 -12.94 -19.76
C PRO A 76 -1.43 -14.36 -19.17
N VAL A 77 -1.28 -14.49 -17.85
CA VAL A 77 -1.20 -15.77 -17.14
C VAL A 77 -2.19 -15.80 -15.97
N PRO A 78 -2.67 -16.97 -15.55
CA PRO A 78 -3.50 -17.09 -14.36
C PRO A 78 -2.80 -16.56 -13.10
N VAL A 79 -3.57 -15.95 -12.21
CA VAL A 79 -3.12 -15.46 -10.90
C VAL A 79 -3.96 -16.11 -9.81
N SER A 80 -3.33 -16.50 -8.71
CA SER A 80 -4.01 -16.99 -7.51
C SER A 80 -4.01 -15.90 -6.44
N VAL A 81 -5.18 -15.58 -5.91
CA VAL A 81 -5.34 -14.70 -4.75
C VAL A 81 -5.21 -15.54 -3.49
N THR A 82 -4.23 -15.25 -2.64
CA THR A 82 -3.97 -16.03 -1.42
C THR A 82 -4.53 -15.37 -0.17
N THR A 83 -4.51 -14.04 -0.15
CA THR A 83 -4.91 -13.21 1.00
C THR A 83 -5.52 -11.92 0.50
N VAL A 84 -6.56 -11.45 1.17
CA VAL A 84 -7.09 -10.10 1.03
C VAL A 84 -7.15 -9.47 2.41
N GLU A 85 -6.49 -8.33 2.57
CA GLU A 85 -6.45 -7.57 3.82
C GLU A 85 -7.20 -6.25 3.64
N VAL A 86 -7.99 -5.91 4.64
CA VAL A 86 -8.65 -4.61 4.75
C VAL A 86 -7.87 -3.79 5.75
N LEU A 87 -7.44 -2.61 5.32
CA LEU A 87 -6.63 -1.71 6.13
C LEU A 87 -7.49 -0.54 6.62
N ASP A 88 -7.28 -0.13 7.87
CA ASP A 88 -7.76 1.14 8.36
C ASP A 88 -7.04 2.28 7.63
N ALA A 89 -7.79 3.22 7.05
CA ALA A 89 -7.24 4.26 6.20
C ALA A 89 -6.34 5.27 6.95
N GLY A 90 -6.49 5.40 8.27
CA GLY A 90 -5.70 6.33 9.07
C GLY A 90 -4.41 5.72 9.63
N SER A 91 -4.51 4.50 10.16
CA SER A 91 -3.43 3.80 10.87
C SER A 91 -2.71 2.73 10.04
N GLU A 92 -3.25 2.38 8.87
CA GLU A 92 -2.82 1.25 8.03
C GLU A 92 -2.86 -0.11 8.75
N ALA A 93 -3.52 -0.18 9.91
CA ALA A 93 -3.69 -1.43 10.63
C ALA A 93 -4.66 -2.36 9.89
N THR A 94 -4.33 -3.65 9.82
CA THR A 94 -5.24 -4.65 9.28
C THR A 94 -6.46 -4.80 10.20
N ILE A 95 -7.64 -4.52 9.68
CA ILE A 95 -8.93 -4.63 10.39
C ILE A 95 -9.72 -5.88 9.99
N ALA A 96 -9.40 -6.49 8.85
CA ALA A 96 -9.92 -7.79 8.43
C ALA A 96 -8.93 -8.50 7.50
N THR A 97 -8.90 -9.83 7.57
CA THR A 97 -8.10 -10.69 6.70
C THR A 97 -8.96 -11.83 6.20
N LEU A 98 -8.99 -12.04 4.88
CA LEU A 98 -9.54 -13.22 4.23
C LEU A 98 -8.39 -14.05 3.68
N GLU A 99 -8.28 -15.30 4.13
CA GLU A 99 -7.29 -16.27 3.65
C GLU A 99 -7.86 -17.69 3.69
N GLY A 100 -7.20 -18.62 2.99
CA GLY A 100 -7.57 -20.04 3.00
C GLY A 100 -9.04 -20.28 2.67
N ALA A 101 -9.72 -21.06 3.52
CA ALA A 101 -11.13 -21.41 3.31
C ALA A 101 -12.07 -20.20 3.35
N ALA A 102 -11.76 -19.18 4.16
CA ALA A 102 -12.57 -17.97 4.25
C ALA A 102 -12.51 -17.17 2.94
N LEU A 103 -11.31 -17.00 2.38
CA LEU A 103 -11.14 -16.37 1.07
C LEU A 103 -11.82 -17.17 -0.04
N THR A 104 -11.66 -18.50 -0.06
CA THR A 104 -12.34 -19.34 -1.05
C THR A 104 -13.84 -19.16 -0.99
N ALA A 105 -14.44 -19.17 0.21
CA ALA A 105 -15.88 -18.97 0.38
C ALA A 105 -16.36 -17.57 -0.02
N ALA A 106 -15.50 -16.56 0.15
CA ALA A 106 -15.80 -15.16 -0.11
C ALA A 106 -15.47 -14.71 -1.55
N MET A 107 -14.91 -15.56 -2.41
CA MET A 107 -14.45 -15.15 -3.74
C MET A 107 -15.01 -16.03 -4.86
N SER A 108 -15.39 -15.38 -5.94
CA SER A 108 -15.88 -16.02 -7.17
C SER A 108 -15.48 -15.19 -8.38
N THR A 109 -15.65 -15.72 -9.60
CA THR A 109 -15.60 -14.87 -10.80
C THR A 109 -16.94 -14.18 -11.00
N LEU A 110 -16.93 -12.98 -11.60
CA LEU A 110 -18.16 -12.26 -11.91
C LEU A 110 -19.13 -13.08 -12.77
N THR A 111 -18.61 -13.94 -13.65
CA THR A 111 -19.40 -14.76 -14.57
C THR A 111 -19.92 -16.06 -13.95
N ALA A 112 -19.38 -16.49 -12.81
CA ALA A 112 -19.78 -17.71 -12.11
C ALA A 112 -19.88 -17.48 -10.59
N PRO A 113 -20.80 -16.62 -10.11
CA PRO A 113 -20.86 -16.21 -8.70
C PRO A 113 -21.23 -17.34 -7.72
N ALA A 114 -21.80 -18.44 -8.23
CA ALA A 114 -22.14 -19.62 -7.42
C ALA A 114 -21.00 -20.65 -7.34
N THR A 115 -19.86 -20.41 -8.00
CA THR A 115 -18.71 -21.31 -8.02
C THR A 115 -17.53 -20.63 -7.35
N PRO A 116 -17.24 -20.95 -6.08
CA PRO A 116 -16.13 -20.37 -5.35
C PRO A 116 -14.79 -20.66 -6.03
N THR A 117 -13.93 -19.65 -6.14
CA THR A 117 -12.57 -19.79 -6.66
C THR A 117 -11.71 -18.61 -6.22
N THR A 118 -10.41 -18.86 -6.04
CA THR A 118 -9.40 -17.83 -5.82
C THR A 118 -8.46 -17.65 -7.01
N GLU A 119 -8.75 -18.33 -8.12
CA GLU A 119 -7.98 -18.23 -9.35
C GLU A 119 -8.63 -17.27 -10.34
N LEU A 120 -7.83 -16.35 -10.87
CA LEU A 120 -8.19 -15.43 -11.93
C LEU A 120 -7.42 -15.78 -13.19
N SER A 121 -8.09 -16.39 -14.17
CA SER A 121 -7.54 -16.53 -15.52
C SER A 121 -7.27 -15.16 -16.16
N PRO A 122 -6.49 -15.09 -17.25
CA PRO A 122 -6.26 -13.84 -17.98
C PRO A 122 -7.57 -13.15 -18.36
N SER A 123 -7.65 -11.83 -18.16
CA SER A 123 -8.84 -11.02 -18.49
C SER A 123 -10.11 -11.40 -17.74
N THR A 124 -10.00 -12.11 -16.62
CA THR A 124 -11.12 -12.43 -15.74
C THR A 124 -11.31 -11.35 -14.67
N LEU A 125 -12.56 -11.06 -14.35
CA LEU A 125 -12.95 -10.27 -13.19
C LEU A 125 -13.40 -11.19 -12.04
N GLY A 126 -12.71 -11.10 -10.90
CA GLY A 126 -13.12 -11.67 -9.63
C GLY A 126 -13.91 -10.69 -8.79
N VAL A 127 -14.76 -11.22 -7.92
CA VAL A 127 -15.46 -10.47 -6.88
C VAL A 127 -15.14 -11.11 -5.54
N VAL A 128 -14.68 -10.29 -4.59
CA VAL A 128 -14.56 -10.65 -3.18
C VAL A 128 -15.69 -10.00 -2.41
N TRP A 129 -16.43 -10.80 -1.64
CA TRP A 129 -17.60 -10.40 -0.88
C TRP A 129 -17.22 -10.21 0.59
N PHE A 130 -17.49 -9.03 1.14
CA PHE A 130 -17.30 -8.74 2.56
C PHE A 130 -18.65 -8.68 3.28
N ASP A 131 -18.64 -9.25 4.48
CA ASP A 131 -19.72 -9.31 5.47
C ASP A 131 -19.56 -8.18 6.50
#